data_AF-A0A7C2F7U1-F1
#
_entry.id   AF-A0A7C2F7U1-F1
#
_cell.length_a   1.000
_cell.length_b   1.000
_cell.length_c   1.000
_cell.angle_alpha   90.00
_cell.angle_beta   90.00
_cell.angle_gamma   90.00
#
_symmetry.space_group_name_H-M   'P 1'
#
loop_
_entity.id
_entity.type
_entity.pdbx_description
1 polymer ?
#
loop_
_entity_poly.entity_id
_entity_poly.type
_entity_poly.pdbx_seq_one_letter_code
_entity_poly.pdbx_strand_id
1 'polypeptide(L)'
;MPLYEFQCKRCGARTEVFVRRATNEVPAPSCPESSREAGHEMVRVVSAFVRHLTLKDKIAEAEAKFGKEVDAAMGPPPDVGKYARRYEQLAKDLPPRRD
;
A
#
# COMPACT_ATOMS: atom_id res chain seq x y z
N MET A 1 5.68 17.81 13.76
CA MET A 1 6.61 17.38 14.82
C MET A 1 7.36 16.17 14.30
N PRO A 2 8.63 16.31 13.84
CA PRO A 2 9.38 15.18 13.33
C PRO A 2 9.63 14.14 14.42
N LEU A 3 9.41 12.87 14.07
CA LEU A 3 9.60 11.71 14.93
C LEU A 3 10.75 10.88 14.34
N TYR A 4 11.75 10.58 15.15
CA TYR A 4 12.82 9.66 14.81
C TYR A 4 12.75 8.43 15.70
N GLU A 5 12.80 7.25 15.09
CA GLU A 5 12.85 5.97 15.80
C GLU A 5 14.28 5.42 15.72
N PHE A 6 14.77 4.91 16.84
CA PHE A 6 16.07 4.26 16.94
C PHE A 6 15.89 2.84 17.46
N GLN A 7 16.65 1.90 16.91
CA GLN A 7 16.62 0.49 17.32
C GLN A 7 18.03 0.02 17.64
N CYS A 8 18.18 -0.69 18.76
CA CYS A 8 19.44 -1.33 19.13
C CYS A 8 19.70 -2.52 18.20
N LYS A 9 20.90 -2.59 17.61
CA LYS A 9 21.30 -3.75 16.80
C LYS A 9 21.39 -5.06 17.61
N ARG A 10 21.61 -4.95 18.92
CA ARG A 10 21.92 -6.10 19.78
C ARG A 10 20.68 -6.69 20.46
N CYS A 11 19.94 -5.88 21.21
CA CYS A 11 18.74 -6.36 21.93
C CYS A 11 17.42 -6.06 21.19
N GLY A 12 17.45 -5.24 20.14
CA GLY A 12 16.24 -4.87 19.40
C GLY A 12 15.35 -3.83 20.11
N ALA A 13 15.73 -3.35 21.30
CA ALA A 13 15.03 -2.29 22.01
C ALA A 13 14.87 -1.04 21.14
N ARG A 14 13.71 -0.40 21.25
CA ARG A 14 13.34 0.76 20.44
C ARG A 14 13.20 2.01 21.30
N THR A 15 13.54 3.15 20.72
CA THR A 15 13.41 4.44 21.39
C THR A 15 12.96 5.49 20.39
N GLU A 16 11.94 6.24 20.77
CA GLU A 16 11.35 7.31 19.97
C GLU A 16 11.84 8.66 20.47
N VAL A 17 12.33 9.48 19.54
CA VAL A 17 12.83 10.84 19.82
C VAL A 17 12.00 11.85 19.04
N PHE A 18 11.27 12.68 19.78
CA PHE A 18 10.50 13.79 19.24
C PHE A 18 11.40 15.03 19.13
N VAL A 19 11.48 15.59 17.93
CA VAL A 19 12.14 16.88 17.73
C VAL A 19 11.16 17.98 17.36
N ARG A 20 11.52 19.22 17.68
CA ARG A 20 10.71 20.39 17.34
C ARG A 20 10.83 20.78 15.86
N ARG A 21 12.03 20.63 15.27
CA ARG A 21 12.34 21.02 13.88
C ARG A 21 13.08 19.90 13.15
N ALA A 22 12.79 19.71 11.86
CA ALA A 22 13.38 18.64 11.05
C ALA A 22 14.88 18.85 10.76
N THR A 23 15.33 20.11 10.77
CA THR A 23 16.71 20.52 10.47
C THR A 23 17.69 20.27 11.62
N ASN A 24 17.20 19.89 12.80
CA ASN A 24 18.07 19.63 13.93
C ASN A 24 18.75 18.28 13.76
N GLU A 25 20.07 18.24 13.93
CA GLU A 25 20.81 17.00 14.07
C GLU A 25 20.36 16.27 15.34
N VAL A 26 20.06 14.97 15.22
CA VAL A 26 19.59 14.15 16.34
C VAL A 26 20.60 13.06 16.60
N PRO A 27 21.39 13.16 17.70
CA PRO A 27 22.29 12.09 18.08
C PRO A 27 21.51 10.84 18.46
N ALA A 28 22.10 9.66 18.24
CA ALA A 28 21.49 8.40 18.66
C ALA A 28 21.42 8.33 20.20
N PRO A 29 20.26 7.97 20.78
CA PRO A 29 20.12 7.82 22.23
C PRO A 29 20.90 6.59 22.72
N SER A 30 21.14 6.52 24.04
CA SER A 30 21.62 5.29 24.66
C SER A 30 20.54 4.21 24.66
N CYS A 31 20.94 2.95 24.52
CA CYS A 31 20.00 1.84 24.58
C CYS A 31 19.47 1.68 26.03
N PRO A 32 18.14 1.62 26.24
CA PRO A 32 17.55 1.50 27.59
C PRO A 32 17.90 0.18 28.28
N GLU A 33 18.21 -0.86 27.51
CA GLU A 33 18.56 -2.19 28.02
C GLU A 33 20.08 -2.40 28.14
N SER A 34 20.88 -1.40 27.80
CA SER A 34 22.34 -1.47 27.97
C SER A 34 22.71 -1.29 29.44
N SER A 35 22.68 -2.38 30.19
CA SER A 35 23.17 -2.45 31.58
C SER A 35 24.69 -2.36 31.68
N ARG A 36 25.32 -1.43 30.91
CA ARG A 36 26.78 -1.20 30.76
C ARG A 36 27.52 -2.20 29.87
N GLU A 37 26.81 -3.01 29.10
CA GLU A 37 27.45 -3.91 28.14
C GLU A 37 27.91 -3.15 26.88
N ALA A 38 29.10 -3.49 26.38
CA ALA A 38 29.59 -2.97 25.10
C ALA A 38 28.79 -3.54 23.91
N GLY A 39 28.64 -2.75 22.84
CA GLY A 39 28.02 -3.20 21.58
C GLY A 39 26.51 -2.95 21.44
N HIS A 40 25.87 -2.22 22.36
CA HIS A 40 24.49 -1.76 22.21
C HIS A 40 24.42 -0.46 21.39
N GLU A 41 24.78 -0.56 20.11
CA GLU A 41 24.70 0.57 19.17
C GLU A 41 23.24 0.78 18.71
N MET A 42 22.72 1.98 18.94
CA MET A 42 21.40 2.40 18.47
C MET A 42 21.53 2.98 17.06
N VAL A 43 20.76 2.44 16.12
CA VAL A 43 20.71 2.93 14.74
C VAL A 43 19.34 3.51 14.44
N ARG A 44 19.34 4.61 13.70
CA ARG A 44 18.12 5.26 13.25
C ARG A 44 17.39 4.34 12.26
N VAL A 45 16.15 4.03 12.57
CA VAL A 45 15.24 3.29 11.71
C VAL A 45 14.11 4.20 11.28
N VAL A 46 13.68 4.06 10.03
CA VAL A 46 12.51 4.77 9.52
C VAL A 46 11.31 3.91 9.91
N SER A 47 10.42 4.44 10.75
CA SER A 47 9.21 3.71 11.15
C SER A 47 8.37 3.39 9.91
N ALA A 48 7.75 2.22 9.88
CA ALA A 48 6.89 1.80 8.77
C ALA A 48 5.72 2.79 8.53
N PHE A 49 5.34 3.58 9.54
CA PHE A 49 4.32 4.62 9.44
C PHE A 49 4.73 5.83 8.58
N VAL A 50 6.03 6.04 8.32
CA VAL A 50 6.55 7.12 7.47
C VAL A 50 6.66 6.70 6.00
N ARG A 51 6.27 5.47 5.62
CA ARG A 51 5.82 5.24 4.24
C ARG A 51 4.42 5.79 4.12
N HIS A 52 4.30 7.08 3.82
CA HIS A 52 3.10 7.62 3.22
C HIS A 52 2.94 6.98 1.84
N LEU A 53 2.44 5.74 1.80
CA LEU A 53 2.07 5.09 0.54
C LEU A 53 1.06 6.04 -0.11
N THR A 54 1.45 6.59 -1.25
CA THR A 54 0.56 7.41 -2.05
C THR A 54 -0.63 6.54 -2.45
N LEU A 55 -1.76 7.15 -2.83
CA LEU A 55 -2.91 6.37 -3.30
C LEU A 55 -2.51 5.41 -4.44
N LYS A 56 -1.54 5.80 -5.27
CA LYS A 56 -0.98 4.94 -6.32
C LYS A 56 -0.29 3.70 -5.76
N ASP A 57 0.54 3.85 -4.73
CA ASP A 57 1.25 2.72 -4.13
C ASP A 57 0.27 1.74 -3.46
N LYS A 58 -0.79 2.25 -2.83
CA LYS A 58 -1.85 1.42 -2.25
C LYS A 58 -2.63 0.65 -3.31
N ILE A 59 -2.92 1.26 -4.45
CA ILE A 59 -3.60 0.61 -5.58
C ILE A 59 -2.71 -0.48 -6.17
N ALA A 60 -1.43 -0.20 -6.40
CA ALA A 60 -0.48 -1.19 -6.92
C ALA A 60 -0.33 -2.41 -5.98
N GLU A 61 -0.27 -2.18 -4.67
CA GLU A 61 -0.25 -3.28 -3.69
C GLU A 61 -1.57 -4.07 -3.67
N ALA A 62 -2.70 -3.40 -3.82
CA ALA A 62 -4.01 -4.04 -3.88
C ALA A 62 -4.19 -4.87 -5.16
N GLU A 63 -3.77 -4.37 -6.32
CA GLU A 63 -3.74 -5.10 -7.59
C GLU A 63 -2.84 -6.34 -7.51
N ALA A 64 -1.65 -6.22 -6.90
CA ALA A 64 -0.74 -7.34 -6.76
C ALA A 64 -1.31 -8.47 -5.86
N LYS A 65 -2.06 -8.11 -4.83
CA LYS A 65 -2.65 -9.09 -3.88
C LYS A 65 -3.97 -9.67 -4.36
N PHE A 66 -4.85 -8.84 -4.90
CA PHE A 66 -6.25 -9.18 -5.16
C PHE A 66 -6.63 -9.11 -6.64
N GLY A 67 -5.77 -8.63 -7.53
CA GLY A 67 -6.09 -8.47 -8.96
C GLY A 67 -6.59 -9.77 -9.60
N LYS A 68 -5.97 -10.90 -9.27
CA LYS A 68 -6.39 -12.22 -9.77
C LYS A 68 -7.78 -12.65 -9.29
N GLU A 69 -8.14 -12.30 -8.06
CA GLU A 69 -9.45 -12.63 -7.48
C GLU A 69 -10.54 -11.72 -8.05
N VAL A 70 -10.24 -10.44 -8.24
CA VAL A 70 -11.13 -9.47 -8.87
C VAL A 70 -11.37 -9.82 -10.33
N ASP A 71 -10.32 -10.15 -11.09
CA ASP A 71 -10.44 -10.56 -12.50
C ASP A 71 -11.25 -11.86 -12.64
N ALA A 72 -11.08 -12.80 -11.71
CA ALA A 72 -11.87 -14.03 -11.68
C ALA A 72 -13.35 -13.78 -11.34
N ALA A 73 -13.64 -12.82 -10.46
CA ALA A 73 -15.00 -12.46 -10.05
C ALA A 73 -15.73 -11.59 -11.09
N MET A 74 -15.03 -10.69 -11.77
CA MET A 74 -15.58 -9.83 -12.82
C MET A 74 -15.92 -10.60 -14.10
N GLY A 75 -15.34 -11.79 -14.27
CA GLY A 75 -15.62 -12.68 -15.40
C GLY A 75 -15.08 -12.15 -16.73
N PRO A 76 -15.23 -12.92 -17.82
CA PRO A 76 -14.78 -12.49 -19.13
C PRO A 76 -15.53 -11.23 -19.58
N PRO A 77 -14.85 -10.31 -20.29
CA PRO A 77 -15.48 -9.09 -20.78
C PRO A 77 -16.69 -9.44 -21.67
N PRO A 78 -17.77 -8.64 -21.63
CA PRO A 78 -18.96 -8.91 -22.42
C PRO A 78 -18.62 -8.92 -23.91
N ASP A 79 -18.88 -10.06 -24.57
CA ASP A 79 -18.71 -10.21 -26.02
C ASP A 79 -19.79 -9.41 -26.75
N VAL A 80 -19.47 -8.15 -27.03
CA VAL A 80 -20.30 -7.21 -27.79
C VAL A 80 -20.77 -7.78 -29.14
N GLY A 81 -19.98 -8.64 -29.79
CA GLY A 81 -20.37 -9.28 -31.04
C GLY A 81 -21.49 -10.31 -30.87
N LYS A 82 -21.48 -11.07 -29.77
CA LYS A 82 -22.56 -12.00 -29.43
C LYS A 82 -23.85 -11.26 -29.09
N TYR A 83 -23.77 -10.14 -28.38
CA TYR A 83 -24.93 -9.30 -28.10
C TYR A 83 -25.50 -8.68 -29.37
N ALA A 84 -24.66 -8.14 -30.26
CA ALA A 84 -25.10 -7.58 -31.55
C ALA A 84 -25.88 -8.60 -32.38
N ARG A 85 -25.36 -9.82 -32.54
CA ARG A 85 -26.05 -10.90 -33.26
C ARG A 85 -27.38 -11.30 -32.60
N ARG A 86 -27.43 -11.29 -31.26
CA ARG A 86 -28.67 -11.57 -30.51
C ARG A 86 -29.72 -10.48 -30.73
N TYR A 87 -29.31 -9.21 -30.73
CA TYR A 87 -30.19 -8.09 -31.02
C TYR A 87 -30.70 -8.13 -32.47
N GLU A 88 -29.83 -8.44 -33.44
CA GLU A 88 -30.25 -8.63 -34.83
C GLU A 88 -31.25 -9.77 -35.02
N GLN A 89 -31.08 -10.88 -34.30
CA GLN A 89 -32.04 -11.99 -34.33
C GLN A 89 -33.39 -11.59 -33.73
N LEU A 90 -33.40 -10.89 -32.60
CA LEU A 90 -34.62 -10.41 -31.96
C LEU A 90 -35.32 -9.31 -32.78
N ALA A 91 -34.54 -8.51 -33.53
CA ALA A 91 -35.06 -7.46 -34.40
C ALA A 91 -35.81 -7.97 -35.64
N LYS A 92 -35.61 -9.24 -36.04
CA LYS A 92 -36.31 -9.83 -37.19
C LYS A 92 -37.81 -10.03 -36.96
N ASP A 93 -38.23 -10.20 -35.71
CA ASP A 93 -39.63 -10.38 -35.32
C ASP A 93 -40.31 -9.05 -34.93
N LEU A 94 -39.60 -7.92 -35.03
CA LEU A 94 -40.19 -6.62 -34.74
C LEU A 94 -41.06 -6.15 -35.92
N PRO A 95 -42.29 -5.66 -35.67
CA PRO A 95 -43.10 -5.06 -36.71
C PRO A 95 -42.36 -3.87 -37.32
N PRO A 96 -42.49 -3.64 -38.63
CA PRO A 96 -41.83 -2.52 -39.30
C PRO A 96 -42.22 -1.21 -38.61
N ARG A 97 -41.23 -0.33 -38.43
CA ARG A 97 -41.42 0.99 -37.83
C ARG A 97 -42.48 1.71 -38.67
N ARG A 98 -43.62 2.04 -38.05
CA ARG A 98 -44.64 2.87 -38.68
C ARG A 98 -44.09 4.29 -38.70
N ASP A 99 -43.76 4.77 -39.89
CA ASP A 99 -43.48 6.18 -40.16
C ASP A 99 -44.76 7.01 -40.04
#